data_AF-A0A1J1JNS9-F1
#
_entry.id   AF-A0A1J1JNS9-F1
#
_cell.length_a   1.000
_cell.length_b   1.000
_cell.length_c   1.000
_cell.angle_alpha   90.00
_cell.angle_beta   90.00
_cell.angle_gamma   90.00
#
_symmetry.space_group_name_H-M   'P 1'
#
loop_
_entity.id
_entity.type
_entity.pdbx_description
1 polymer ?
#
loop_
_entity_poly.entity_id
_entity_poly.type
_entity_poly.pdbx_seq_one_letter_code
_entity_poly.pdbx_strand_id
1 'polypeptide(L)' 'MVDDLNPLVWPSATGKVKGQEITPLYGSVPEVVGADSLFYELLCLVDSLRVGKVREQELAAVELKKRLYDSSSD' A
#
# COMPACT_ATOMS: atom_id res chain seq x y z
N MET A 1 -6.50 8.55 22.59
CA MET A 1 -6.72 7.10 22.78
C MET A 1 -6.80 6.52 21.37
N VAL A 2 -5.68 6.06 20.85
CA VAL A 2 -5.59 5.48 19.50
C VAL A 2 -5.93 4.01 19.67
N ASP A 3 -7.23 3.72 19.70
CA ASP A 3 -7.68 2.36 19.44
C ASP A 3 -7.36 2.06 17.96
N ASP A 4 -6.90 0.84 17.62
CA ASP A 4 -6.57 0.34 16.26
C ASP A 4 -5.07 0.18 15.87
N LEU A 5 -4.19 -0.31 16.75
CA LEU A 5 -2.85 -0.80 16.32
C LEU A 5 -2.89 -2.19 15.65
N ASN A 6 -3.89 -2.45 14.80
CA ASN A 6 -3.91 -3.64 13.95
C ASN A 6 -3.58 -3.22 12.49
N PRO A 7 -2.30 -2.96 12.17
CA PRO A 7 -1.93 -2.50 10.84
C PRO A 7 -2.27 -3.58 9.80
N LEU A 8 -2.59 -3.15 8.59
CA LEU A 8 -2.63 -4.07 7.45
C LEU A 8 -1.19 -4.42 7.07
N VAL A 9 -0.91 -5.71 6.91
CA VAL A 9 0.44 -6.21 6.58
C VAL A 9 0.36 -7.22 5.44
N TRP A 10 1.39 -7.27 4.63
CA TRP A 10 1.59 -8.40 3.73
C TRP A 10 2.23 -9.56 4.49
N PRO A 11 1.88 -10.82 4.15
CA PRO A 11 2.52 -11.99 4.75
C PRO A 11 4.00 -12.02 4.35
N SER A 12 4.89 -12.11 5.34
CA SER A 12 6.33 -12.23 5.12
C SER A 12 6.96 -13.11 6.19
N ALA A 13 7.78 -14.06 5.76
CA ALA A 13 8.52 -14.95 6.67
C ALA A 13 9.53 -14.19 7.56
N THR A 14 9.95 -12.99 7.13
CA THR A 14 10.92 -12.13 7.82
C THR A 14 10.31 -10.81 8.30
N GLY A 15 8.97 -10.71 8.31
CA GLY A 15 8.24 -9.52 8.74
C GLY A 15 8.54 -9.14 10.19
N LYS A 16 8.72 -7.84 10.45
CA LYS A 16 9.02 -7.30 11.79
C LYS A 16 7.78 -6.82 12.55
N VAL A 17 6.68 -6.65 11.84
CA VAL A 17 5.41 -6.12 12.35
C VAL A 17 4.33 -7.16 12.15
N LYS A 18 3.51 -7.38 13.19
CA LYS A 18 2.31 -8.22 13.11
C LYS A 18 1.09 -7.32 12.90
N GLY A 19 0.11 -7.84 12.17
CA GLY A 19 -1.10 -7.11 11.84
C GLY A 19 -2.11 -7.99 11.11
N GLN A 20 -3.17 -7.37 10.61
CA GLN A 20 -4.16 -8.04 9.78
C GLN A 20 -3.55 -8.28 8.39
N GLU A 21 -3.50 -9.54 7.99
CA GLU A 21 -3.00 -9.91 6.68
C GLU A 21 -3.93 -9.38 5.59
N ILE A 22 -3.32 -8.80 4.55
CA ILE A 22 -3.97 -8.56 3.26
C ILE A 22 -3.27 -9.38 2.19
N THR A 23 -4.07 -10.00 1.32
CA THR A 23 -3.52 -10.77 0.20
C THR A 23 -2.87 -9.80 -0.79
N PRO A 24 -1.56 -9.94 -1.04
CA PRO A 24 -0.88 -9.07 -1.99
C PRO A 24 -1.42 -9.30 -3.41
N LEU A 25 -1.32 -8.27 -4.26
CA LEU A 25 -1.71 -8.37 -5.67
C LEU A 25 -0.97 -9.49 -6.42
N TYR A 26 0.30 -9.72 -6.06
CA TYR A 26 1.13 -10.80 -6.57
C TYR A 26 1.90 -11.44 -5.42
N GLY A 27 2.10 -12.77 -5.48
CA GLY A 27 2.79 -13.51 -4.42
C GLY A 27 4.23 -13.06 -4.16
N SER A 28 4.89 -12.46 -5.16
CA SER A 28 6.27 -11.95 -5.04
C SER A 28 6.37 -10.58 -4.36
N VAL A 29 5.25 -9.87 -4.17
CA VAL A 29 5.24 -8.52 -3.59
C VAL A 29 6.02 -8.44 -2.27
N PRO A 30 5.78 -9.29 -1.25
CA PRO A 30 6.46 -9.16 0.05
C PRO A 30 7.98 -9.33 -0.03
N GLU A 31 8.48 -10.01 -1.07
CA GLU A 31 9.91 -10.27 -1.26
C GLU A 31 10.62 -9.12 -1.98
N VAL A 32 9.94 -8.46 -2.94
CA VAL A 32 10.58 -7.48 -3.84
C VAL A 32 10.41 -6.03 -3.38
N VAL A 33 9.37 -5.71 -2.60
CA VAL A 33 9.06 -4.33 -2.22
C VAL A 33 10.09 -3.68 -1.30
N GLY A 34 10.95 -4.47 -0.65
CA GLY A 34 12.04 -3.94 0.16
C GLY A 34 13.15 -3.24 -0.63
N ALA A 35 13.22 -3.45 -1.94
CA ALA A 35 14.29 -2.92 -2.80
C ALA A 35 13.96 -1.55 -3.41
N ASP A 36 12.69 -1.17 -3.50
CA ASP A 36 12.24 0.06 -4.16
C ASP A 36 11.11 0.71 -3.35
N SER A 37 11.43 1.84 -2.72
CA SER A 37 10.49 2.60 -1.89
C SER A 37 9.35 3.21 -2.69
N LEU A 38 9.60 3.65 -3.93
CA LEU A 38 8.55 4.21 -4.77
C LEU A 38 7.56 3.13 -5.19
N PHE A 39 8.07 1.95 -5.53
CA PHE A 39 7.23 0.79 -5.83
C PHE A 39 6.40 0.34 -4.61
N TYR A 40 7.03 0.28 -3.42
CA TYR A 40 6.33 0.00 -2.17
C TYR A 40 5.19 0.99 -1.93
N GLU A 41 5.45 2.30 -2.03
CA GLU A 41 4.44 3.34 -1.84
C GLU A 41 3.28 3.23 -2.84
N LEU A 42 3.57 2.98 -4.12
CA LEU A 42 2.54 2.80 -5.14
C LEU A 42 1.63 1.61 -4.82
N LEU A 43 2.21 0.49 -4.39
CA LEU A 43 1.41 -0.67 -3.97
C LEU A 43 0.58 -0.38 -2.73
N CYS A 44 1.10 0.36 -1.75
CA CYS A 44 0.32 0.79 -0.58
C CYS A 44 -0.87 1.68 -0.98
N LEU A 45 -0.72 2.56 -1.97
CA LEU A 45 -1.83 3.36 -2.48
C LEU A 45 -2.87 2.47 -3.18
N VAL A 46 -2.43 1.49 -3.98
CA VAL A 46 -3.35 0.54 -4.62
C VAL A 46 -4.09 -0.33 -3.59
N ASP A 47 -3.42 -0.79 -2.54
CA ASP A 47 -4.09 -1.53 -1.47
C ASP A 47 -5.04 -0.64 -0.66
N SER A 48 -4.70 0.63 -0.46
CA SER A 48 -5.61 1.61 0.13
C SER A 48 -6.90 1.76 -0.68
N LEU A 49 -6.86 1.61 -2.01
CA LEU A 49 -8.07 1.53 -2.86
C LEU A 49 -8.87 0.24 -2.67
N ARG A 50 -8.19 -0.90 -2.44
CA ARG A 50 -8.82 -2.23 -2.37
C ARG A 50 -9.46 -2.52 -1.03
N VAL A 51 -8.80 -2.14 0.05
CA VAL A 51 -9.15 -2.57 1.43
C VAL A 51 -9.27 -1.43 2.43
N GLY A 52 -8.96 -0.19 2.01
CA GLY A 52 -9.08 0.99 2.88
C GLY A 52 -10.53 1.44 3.10
N LYS A 53 -10.72 2.32 4.08
CA LYS A 53 -11.99 3.03 4.33
C LYS A 53 -12.27 4.02 3.19
N VAL A 54 -13.53 4.46 3.02
CA VAL A 54 -13.94 5.40 1.96
C VAL A 54 -13.01 6.61 1.83
N ARG A 55 -12.66 7.24 2.95
CA ARG A 55 -11.74 8.39 2.98
C ARG A 55 -10.32 8.02 2.48
N GLU A 56 -9.81 6.85 2.84
CA GLU A 56 -8.48 6.38 2.44
C GLU A 56 -8.47 6.05 0.94
N GLN A 57 -9.54 5.43 0.43
CA GLN A 57 -9.72 5.15 -0.98
C GLN A 57 -9.73 6.46 -1.81
N GLU A 58 -10.48 7.47 -1.37
CA GLU A 58 -10.53 8.77 -2.05
C GLU A 58 -9.15 9.45 -2.11
N LEU A 59 -8.42 9.47 -0.99
CA LEU A 59 -7.08 10.04 -0.93
C LEU A 59 -6.09 9.26 -1.80
N ALA A 60 -6.14 7.93 -1.77
CA ALA A 60 -5.30 7.09 -2.61
C ALA A 60 -5.56 7.29 -4.10
N ALA A 61 -6.84 7.45 -4.50
CA ALA A 61 -7.21 7.72 -5.89
C ALA A 61 -6.65 9.06 -6.38
N VAL A 62 -6.69 10.10 -5.54
CA VAL A 62 -6.11 11.42 -5.88
C VAL A 62 -4.60 11.31 -6.04
N GLU A 63 -3.91 10.68 -5.10
CA GLU A 63 -2.44 10.58 -5.14
C GLU A 63 -1.94 9.70 -6.31
N LEU A 64 -2.62 8.58 -6.60
CA LEU A 64 -2.28 7.74 -7.76
C LEU A 64 -2.47 8.49 -9.07
N LYS A 65 -3.55 9.29 -9.19
CA LYS A 65 -3.76 10.11 -10.39
C LYS A 65 -2.61 11.09 -10.60
N LYS A 66 -2.23 11.80 -9.53
CA LYS A 66 -1.11 12.74 -9.56
C LYS A 66 0.18 12.06 -9.99
N ARG A 67 0.53 10.91 -9.40
CA ARG A 67 1.80 10.22 -9.71
C ARG A 67 1.85 9.64 -11.14
N LEU A 68 0.74 9.10 -11.62
CA LEU A 68 0.69 8.38 -12.90
C LEU A 68 0.36 9.27 -14.11
N TYR A 69 -0.39 10.35 -13.93
CA TYR A 69 -0.84 11.20 -15.03
C TYR A 69 -0.16 12.58 -15.05
N ASP A 70 0.13 13.19 -13.88
CA ASP A 70 0.72 14.54 -13.85
C ASP A 70 2.24 14.53 -14.12
N SER A 71 2.87 13.35 -14.19
CA SER A 71 4.29 13.19 -14.56
C SER A 71 4.59 13.36 -16.05
N SER A 72 3.58 13.72 -16.86
CA SER A 72 3.69 13.88 -18.33
C SER A 72 3.45 15.31 -18.83
N SER A 73 3.54 16.31 -17.97
CA SER A 73 3.71 17.72 -18.39
C SER A 73 5.20 18.10 -18.32
N ASP A 74 5.97 17.60 -19.27
CA ASP A 74 7.21 18.20 -19.80
C ASP A 74 7.39 17.75 -21.26
#